data_AF-A0A5C7KR11-F1
#
_entry.id   AF-A0A5C7KR11-F1
#
_cell.length_a   1.000
_cell.length_b   1.000
_cell.length_c   1.000
_cell.angle_alpha   90.00
_cell.angle_beta   90.00
_cell.angle_gamma   90.00
#
_symmetry.space_group_name_H-M   'P 1'
#
loop_
_entity.id
_entity.type
_entity.pdbx_description
1 polymer ?
#
loop_
_entity_poly.entity_id
_entity_poly.type
_entity_poly.pdbx_seq_one_letter_code
_entity_poly.pdbx_strand_id
1 'polypeptide(L)'
;MTWKFWTGFFLTSILFLSGWYLYWNTRSASLSSLTDLSNLLPLSGEMQGDLKTVATIAEHFYRTNGEEKVFLVLFQNNMELRPGGGFIGSFGILKVKDGAVTDFASHDVINFDGRIPDTVPAPYPLPETLGVRSLKLRDSNVSPDWGVNAKAAEDFYHWGEGKEEFDGVIGITTNVLSSFLSVTGPVEVPGYPGEYDAESGVLELEYQVEQAFYKQGISRGDRKQVMHELGNIILAKVKDLSLAKKYELFKVVLDDLHKKDIQILFKDEDLQQVVKEAGWSGELDQEWSQDYFLLVDSNLNALKSDYRIKRSVEYVLDLREPNRKVTATVTYEHTAKEKDYMTRDYQAFSRIYVPTGSWLEKVTGNAKPAVFGTELGKKYFGALIQVPLGTTKQVVWEYRLPENIPRDESYDLKMEKQPGVNDMPVRVKILRANGTKQYELELNRPFVLSEDGVRYEEAP
;
A
#
# COMPACT_ATOMS: atom_id res chain seq x y z
N MET A 1 -18.04 2.39 31.63
CA MET A 1 -16.69 2.67 32.17
C MET A 1 -15.74 2.83 31.00
N THR A 2 -15.13 3.97 30.68
CA THR A 2 -15.62 5.36 30.56
C THR A 2 -14.51 6.14 29.84
N TRP A 3 -14.83 6.77 28.70
CA TRP A 3 -14.36 8.10 28.23
C TRP A 3 -12.85 8.36 27.94
N LYS A 4 -11.89 7.63 28.52
CA LYS A 4 -10.43 7.97 28.45
C LYS A 4 -9.64 7.25 27.34
N PHE A 5 -10.26 6.30 26.64
CA PHE A 5 -9.58 5.34 25.77
C PHE A 5 -9.25 5.97 24.41
N TRP A 6 -10.24 6.37 23.61
CA TRP A 6 -9.98 6.93 22.27
C TRP A 6 -9.57 8.42 22.26
N THR A 7 -9.70 9.09 23.41
CA THR A 7 -9.00 10.33 23.77
C THR A 7 -7.48 10.17 23.89
N GLY A 8 -6.99 8.93 23.99
CA GLY A 8 -5.57 8.58 23.90
C GLY A 8 -5.17 8.46 22.41
N PHE A 9 -4.88 7.29 21.88
CA PHE A 9 -4.59 6.96 20.46
C PHE A 9 -4.71 8.06 19.40
N PHE A 10 -5.91 8.31 18.85
CA PHE A 10 -6.13 9.28 17.79
C PHE A 10 -5.84 10.66 18.34
N LEU A 11 -6.41 10.99 19.48
CA LEU A 11 -6.15 12.21 20.23
C LEU A 11 -4.77 12.29 20.90
N THR A 12 -3.77 11.43 20.74
CA THR A 12 -2.42 11.69 21.30
C THR A 12 -1.34 11.58 20.26
N SER A 13 -1.65 11.04 19.10
CA SER A 13 -0.92 11.37 17.88
C SER A 13 -1.46 12.70 17.31
N ILE A 14 -2.78 12.96 17.44
CA ILE A 14 -3.46 14.21 17.07
C ILE A 14 -3.47 15.26 18.21
N LEU A 15 -3.81 15.00 19.50
CA LEU A 15 -3.51 15.99 20.59
C LEU A 15 -2.01 16.03 20.91
N PHE A 16 -1.13 15.23 20.31
CA PHE A 16 0.26 15.66 20.32
C PHE A 16 0.42 16.86 19.41
N LEU A 17 -0.20 16.88 18.22
CA LEU A 17 -0.23 18.09 17.41
C LEU A 17 -1.11 19.20 17.99
N SER A 18 -2.32 18.92 18.48
CA SER A 18 -3.25 19.91 19.09
C SER A 18 -2.87 20.29 20.53
N GLY A 19 -2.18 19.42 21.27
CA GLY A 19 -1.77 19.63 22.67
C GLY A 19 -0.36 20.16 22.82
N TRP A 20 0.58 19.81 21.92
CA TRP A 20 1.81 20.60 21.71
C TRP A 20 1.46 22.00 21.22
N TYR A 21 0.52 22.10 20.27
CA TYR A 21 -0.12 23.35 19.83
C TYR A 21 -0.74 24.12 21.00
N LEU A 22 -1.61 23.54 21.84
CA LEU A 22 -2.22 24.23 22.99
C LEU A 22 -1.22 24.58 24.12
N TYR A 23 -0.25 23.71 24.38
CA TYR A 23 0.81 23.95 25.38
C TYR A 23 1.73 25.12 24.98
N TRP A 24 2.03 25.30 23.69
CA TRP A 24 2.73 26.49 23.20
C TRP A 24 1.81 27.71 23.04
N ASN A 25 0.57 27.53 22.56
CA ASN A 25 -0.44 28.59 22.39
C ASN A 25 -0.84 29.28 23.72
N THR A 26 -0.62 28.63 24.88
CA THR A 26 -0.83 29.25 26.20
C THR A 26 0.39 29.96 26.77
N ARG A 27 1.59 29.81 26.18
CA ARG A 27 2.83 30.50 26.60
C ARG A 27 3.33 31.57 25.65
N SER A 28 2.95 31.55 24.38
CA SER A 28 3.28 32.61 23.41
C SER A 28 2.00 33.30 22.95
N ALA A 29 1.71 34.45 23.54
CA ALA A 29 0.77 35.38 22.93
C ALA A 29 1.26 35.71 21.50
N SER A 30 0.37 35.52 20.53
CA SER A 30 0.57 35.73 19.08
C SER A 30 1.34 34.60 18.37
N LEU A 31 0.61 33.67 17.74
CA LEU A 31 0.84 33.12 16.38
C LEU A 31 -0.32 32.18 16.05
N SER A 32 -1.04 32.48 14.98
CA SER A 32 -2.42 32.04 14.73
C SER A 32 -2.56 30.83 13.80
N SER A 33 -1.50 30.03 13.56
CA SER A 33 -1.61 28.90 12.63
C SER A 33 -0.53 27.81 12.83
N LEU A 34 -0.87 26.57 12.48
CA LEU A 34 0.05 25.41 12.45
C LEU A 34 1.26 25.62 11.52
N THR A 35 1.12 26.48 10.51
CA THR A 35 2.19 26.90 9.58
C THR A 35 3.35 27.62 10.27
N ASP A 36 3.13 28.24 11.43
CA ASP A 36 4.15 29.03 12.13
C ASP A 36 5.21 28.17 12.87
N LEU A 37 4.88 26.90 13.16
CA LEU A 37 5.72 25.99 13.95
C LEU A 37 6.76 25.23 13.09
N SER A 38 6.43 25.05 11.81
CA SER A 38 7.35 24.57 10.77
C SER A 38 8.62 25.45 10.70
N ASN A 39 8.46 26.76 10.95
CA ASN A 39 9.55 27.74 10.97
C ASN A 39 10.38 27.76 12.26
N LEU A 40 9.96 27.04 13.32
CA LEU A 40 10.57 27.11 14.67
C LEU A 40 11.46 25.89 15.02
N LEU A 41 11.32 24.77 14.31
CA LEU A 41 12.16 23.59 14.45
C LEU A 41 12.89 23.34 13.12
N PRO A 42 14.16 22.88 13.11
CA PRO A 42 14.87 22.52 11.89
C PRO A 42 14.31 21.19 11.33
N LEU A 43 13.08 21.23 10.83
CA LEU A 43 12.42 20.14 10.12
C LEU A 43 12.76 20.23 8.64
N SER A 44 12.84 19.09 7.94
CA SER A 44 12.88 19.08 6.48
C SER A 44 11.57 19.68 5.92
N GLY A 45 11.61 20.28 4.72
CA GLY A 45 10.41 20.80 4.07
C GLY A 45 9.31 19.74 3.95
N GLU A 46 9.69 18.52 3.57
CA GLU A 46 8.82 17.35 3.51
C GLU A 46 8.08 17.07 4.84
N MET A 47 8.79 17.02 5.97
CA MET A 47 8.16 16.78 7.28
C MET A 47 7.19 17.91 7.65
N GLN A 48 7.46 19.14 7.22
CA GLN A 48 6.53 20.27 7.43
C GLN A 48 5.25 20.10 6.60
N GLY A 49 5.38 19.67 5.34
CA GLY A 49 4.27 19.33 4.45
C GLY A 49 3.42 18.19 5.05
N ASP A 50 4.06 17.09 5.45
CA ASP A 50 3.39 15.95 6.09
C ASP A 50 2.61 16.36 7.34
N LEU A 51 3.23 17.16 8.22
CA LEU A 51 2.58 17.66 9.44
C LEU A 51 1.36 18.53 9.13
N LYS A 52 1.45 19.37 8.10
CA LYS A 52 0.32 20.21 7.65
C LYS A 52 -0.81 19.32 7.13
N THR A 53 -0.52 18.33 6.30
CA THR A 53 -1.49 17.36 5.77
C THR A 53 -2.18 16.60 6.90
N VAL A 54 -1.42 16.03 7.85
CA VAL A 54 -2.00 15.35 9.03
C VAL A 54 -2.88 16.31 9.83
N ALA A 55 -2.44 17.55 10.06
CA ALA A 55 -3.19 18.50 10.86
C ALA A 55 -4.51 18.91 10.18
N THR A 56 -4.53 19.08 8.87
CA THR A 56 -5.75 19.36 8.09
C THR A 56 -6.76 18.21 8.20
N ILE A 57 -6.31 16.97 7.99
CA ILE A 57 -7.16 15.77 8.11
C ILE A 57 -7.68 15.64 9.55
N ALA A 58 -6.80 15.85 10.53
CA ALA A 58 -7.13 15.77 11.94
C ALA A 58 -8.17 16.81 12.37
N GLU A 59 -8.03 18.06 11.91
CA GLU A 59 -8.98 19.13 12.22
C GLU A 59 -10.38 18.81 11.70
N HIS A 60 -10.47 18.25 10.49
CA HIS A 60 -11.73 17.82 9.91
C HIS A 60 -12.42 16.75 10.78
N PHE A 61 -11.69 15.71 11.19
CA PHE A 61 -12.28 14.62 11.99
C PHE A 61 -12.39 14.93 13.49
N TYR A 62 -11.74 15.98 13.99
CA TYR A 62 -11.95 16.48 15.35
C TYR A 62 -13.22 17.34 15.47
N ARG A 63 -13.65 17.97 14.38
CA ARG A 63 -14.81 18.87 14.34
C ARG A 63 -15.91 18.32 13.44
N THR A 64 -16.38 17.11 13.71
CA THR A 64 -17.49 16.52 12.96
C THR A 64 -18.86 17.09 13.36
N ASN A 65 -18.90 18.04 14.30
CA ASN A 65 -20.12 18.69 14.80
C ASN A 65 -21.16 17.68 15.29
N GLY A 66 -20.69 16.59 15.88
CA GLY A 66 -21.54 15.49 16.34
C GLY A 66 -21.96 14.48 15.28
N GLU A 67 -21.57 14.66 14.01
CA GLU A 67 -21.75 13.64 12.97
C GLU A 67 -20.77 12.49 13.14
N GLU A 68 -21.23 11.27 12.87
CA GLU A 68 -20.38 10.09 12.85
C GLU A 68 -19.83 9.88 11.44
N LYS A 69 -18.52 9.74 11.35
CA LYS A 69 -17.75 9.49 10.13
C LYS A 69 -17.36 8.02 10.06
N VAL A 70 -17.65 7.36 8.96
CA VAL A 70 -17.52 5.90 8.84
C VAL A 70 -16.50 5.54 7.77
N PHE A 71 -15.57 4.65 8.07
CA PHE A 71 -14.53 4.22 7.15
C PHE A 71 -14.54 2.71 6.95
N LEU A 72 -14.41 2.30 5.70
CA LEU A 72 -14.11 0.92 5.34
C LEU A 72 -12.60 0.71 5.41
N VAL A 73 -12.14 -0.21 6.25
CA VAL A 73 -10.71 -0.55 6.38
C VAL A 73 -10.47 -1.90 5.73
N LEU A 74 -9.64 -1.97 4.69
CA LEU A 74 -9.29 -3.22 4.01
C LEU A 74 -7.95 -3.74 4.51
N PHE A 75 -7.93 -4.97 5.05
CA PHE A 75 -6.71 -5.63 5.51
C PHE A 75 -6.11 -6.43 4.34
N GLN A 76 -5.06 -5.88 3.74
CA GLN A 76 -4.42 -6.37 2.53
C GLN A 76 -3.23 -7.27 2.89
N ASN A 77 -3.40 -8.57 2.69
CA ASN A 77 -2.32 -9.53 2.92
C ASN A 77 -1.32 -9.50 1.77
N ASN A 78 -0.27 -8.68 1.90
CA ASN A 78 0.79 -8.55 0.90
C ASN A 78 1.71 -9.80 0.80
N MET A 79 1.55 -10.81 1.66
CA MET A 79 2.19 -12.12 1.44
C MET A 79 1.49 -12.91 0.31
N GLU A 80 0.21 -12.60 0.02
CA GLU A 80 -0.50 -13.01 -1.18
C GLU A 80 -0.78 -11.76 -2.03
N LEU A 81 0.26 -11.32 -2.74
CA LEU A 81 0.30 -10.00 -3.36
C LEU A 81 -0.77 -9.85 -4.45
N ARG A 82 -1.45 -8.70 -4.40
CA ARG A 82 -2.39 -8.24 -5.43
C ARG A 82 -1.95 -6.84 -5.90
N PRO A 83 -2.36 -6.41 -7.09
CA PRO A 83 -2.00 -5.10 -7.64
C PRO A 83 -2.24 -3.94 -6.67
N GLY A 84 -3.34 -3.98 -5.92
CA GLY A 84 -3.71 -2.94 -4.97
C GLY A 84 -3.12 -3.06 -3.56
N GLY A 85 -2.27 -4.05 -3.27
CA GLY A 85 -1.55 -4.15 -1.99
C GLY A 85 -1.46 -5.55 -1.41
N GLY A 86 -2.40 -6.45 -1.71
CA GLY A 86 -2.41 -7.81 -1.13
C GLY A 86 -3.81 -8.33 -0.87
N PHE A 87 -4.00 -9.64 -0.86
CA PHE A 87 -5.31 -10.30 -0.76
C PHE A 87 -6.14 -9.81 0.43
N ILE A 88 -7.40 -9.43 0.20
CA ILE A 88 -8.29 -8.91 1.25
C ILE A 88 -9.02 -10.08 1.88
N GLY A 89 -8.46 -10.61 2.96
CA GLY A 89 -9.09 -11.69 3.74
C GLY A 89 -10.11 -11.17 4.75
N SER A 90 -9.98 -9.93 5.19
CA SER A 90 -10.83 -9.31 6.18
C SER A 90 -10.99 -7.83 5.88
N PHE A 91 -12.04 -7.22 6.42
CA PHE A 91 -12.20 -5.78 6.43
C PHE A 91 -12.72 -5.32 7.79
N GLY A 92 -12.60 -4.02 8.06
CA GLY A 92 -13.12 -3.38 9.26
C GLY A 92 -14.04 -2.22 8.93
N ILE A 93 -14.87 -1.87 9.89
CA ILE A 93 -15.72 -0.69 9.86
C ILE A 93 -15.30 0.15 11.04
N LEU A 94 -14.76 1.33 10.78
CA LEU A 94 -14.28 2.27 11.78
C LEU A 94 -15.22 3.47 11.83
N LYS A 95 -15.76 3.78 13.00
CA LYS A 95 -16.63 4.93 13.22
C LYS A 95 -15.95 5.97 14.10
N VAL A 96 -15.95 7.22 13.67
CA VAL A 96 -15.27 8.34 14.33
C VAL A 96 -16.23 9.50 14.50
N LYS A 97 -16.26 10.12 15.67
CA LYS A 97 -17.08 11.29 15.98
C LYS A 97 -16.30 12.24 16.89
N ASP A 98 -16.19 13.50 16.47
CA ASP A 98 -15.52 14.58 17.20
C ASP A 98 -14.13 14.17 17.73
N GLY A 99 -13.34 13.53 16.87
CA GLY A 99 -11.98 13.06 17.15
C GLY A 99 -11.90 11.76 17.96
N ALA A 100 -13.03 11.14 18.30
CA ALA A 100 -13.10 9.90 19.06
C ALA A 100 -13.62 8.74 18.19
N VAL A 101 -12.94 7.59 18.25
CA VAL A 101 -13.51 6.35 17.70
C VAL A 101 -14.69 5.92 18.57
N THR A 102 -15.86 5.81 17.97
CA THR A 102 -17.10 5.37 18.63
C THR A 102 -17.31 3.87 18.51
N ASP A 103 -16.87 3.29 17.40
CA ASP A 103 -16.99 1.85 17.13
C ASP A 103 -15.87 1.36 16.20
N PHE A 104 -15.46 0.11 16.38
CA PHE A 104 -14.59 -0.59 15.46
C PHE A 104 -14.94 -2.08 15.45
N ALA A 105 -15.35 -2.57 14.28
CA ALA A 105 -15.64 -3.98 14.06
C ALA A 105 -14.79 -4.52 12.91
N SER A 106 -14.38 -5.79 13.00
CA SER A 106 -13.68 -6.49 11.92
C SER A 106 -14.47 -7.71 11.48
N HIS A 107 -14.48 -8.00 10.19
CA HIS A 107 -15.28 -9.03 9.57
C HIS A 107 -14.43 -9.91 8.64
N ASP A 108 -14.70 -11.22 8.64
CA ASP A 108 -14.18 -12.11 7.61
C ASP A 108 -14.95 -11.87 6.30
N VAL A 109 -14.20 -11.59 5.23
CA VAL A 109 -14.76 -11.28 3.91
C VAL A 109 -15.64 -12.41 3.36
N ILE A 110 -15.35 -13.67 3.73
CA ILE A 110 -16.06 -14.84 3.21
C ILE A 110 -17.55 -14.82 3.56
N ASN A 111 -17.90 -14.21 4.70
CA ASN A 111 -19.28 -14.07 5.17
C ASN A 111 -20.07 -13.05 4.34
N PHE A 112 -19.37 -12.15 3.63
CA PHE A 112 -19.97 -11.14 2.75
C PHE A 112 -20.00 -11.63 1.30
N ASP A 113 -18.91 -12.23 0.82
CA ASP A 113 -18.77 -12.66 -0.57
C ASP A 113 -19.89 -13.60 -1.05
N GLY A 114 -20.43 -14.45 -0.16
CA GLY A 114 -21.53 -15.36 -0.50
C GLY A 114 -22.84 -14.68 -0.88
N ARG A 115 -23.03 -13.40 -0.53
CA ARG A 115 -24.22 -12.60 -0.83
C ARG A 115 -24.06 -11.73 -2.08
N ILE A 116 -22.82 -11.47 -2.49
CA ILE A 116 -22.52 -10.67 -3.67
C ILE A 116 -22.88 -11.47 -4.93
N PRO A 117 -23.64 -10.93 -5.88
CA PRO A 117 -24.00 -11.64 -7.12
C PRO A 117 -22.80 -11.78 -8.07
N ASP A 118 -22.83 -12.77 -8.97
CA ASP A 118 -21.76 -13.03 -9.96
C ASP A 118 -21.89 -12.09 -11.18
N THR A 119 -21.75 -10.78 -10.98
CA THR A 119 -22.02 -9.76 -12.01
C THR A 119 -20.77 -9.13 -12.63
N VAL A 120 -19.69 -8.98 -11.87
CA VAL A 120 -18.44 -8.36 -12.36
C VAL A 120 -17.48 -9.46 -12.79
N PRO A 121 -17.19 -9.62 -14.10
CA PRO A 121 -16.29 -10.66 -14.57
C PRO A 121 -14.86 -10.40 -14.09
N ALA A 122 -14.15 -11.46 -13.70
CA ALA A 122 -12.75 -11.34 -13.33
C ALA A 122 -11.87 -11.17 -14.58
N PRO A 123 -10.91 -10.22 -14.57
CA PRO A 123 -10.01 -10.01 -15.69
C PRO A 123 -9.05 -11.18 -15.87
N TYR A 124 -8.50 -11.31 -17.09
CA TYR A 124 -7.35 -12.18 -17.31
C TYR A 124 -6.22 -11.85 -16.34
N PRO A 125 -5.50 -12.84 -15.77
CA PRO A 125 -5.65 -14.30 -15.97
C PRO A 125 -6.45 -15.00 -14.85
N LEU A 126 -7.20 -14.28 -14.02
CA LEU A 126 -7.84 -14.84 -12.81
C LEU A 126 -8.77 -16.04 -13.12
N PRO A 127 -9.63 -16.00 -14.16
CA PRO A 127 -10.47 -17.15 -14.50
C PRO A 127 -9.68 -18.40 -14.88
N GLU A 128 -8.55 -18.23 -15.57
CA GLU A 128 -7.73 -19.35 -16.06
C GLU A 128 -6.85 -19.97 -14.97
N THR A 129 -6.40 -19.16 -14.02
CA THR A 129 -5.35 -19.56 -13.07
C THR A 129 -5.90 -19.86 -11.69
N LEU A 130 -6.82 -19.03 -11.19
CA LEU A 130 -7.43 -19.19 -9.86
C LEU A 130 -8.86 -19.75 -9.93
N GLY A 131 -9.44 -19.86 -11.13
CA GLY A 131 -10.84 -20.26 -11.29
C GLY A 131 -11.85 -19.20 -10.81
N VAL A 132 -11.37 -18.00 -10.47
CA VAL A 132 -12.20 -16.86 -10.09
C VAL A 132 -12.84 -16.31 -11.35
N ARG A 133 -14.14 -16.54 -11.53
CA ARG A 133 -14.89 -16.09 -12.72
C ARG A 133 -15.53 -14.73 -12.55
N SER A 134 -15.85 -14.37 -11.32
CA SER A 134 -16.45 -13.09 -10.96
C SER A 134 -15.76 -12.52 -9.73
N LEU A 135 -15.46 -11.23 -9.76
CA LEU A 135 -14.87 -10.50 -8.64
C LEU A 135 -15.88 -10.37 -7.50
N LYS A 136 -15.34 -10.35 -6.28
CA LYS A 136 -16.04 -10.14 -5.02
C LYS A 136 -15.29 -9.13 -4.16
N LEU A 137 -15.72 -8.90 -2.92
CA LEU A 137 -15.07 -7.95 -2.03
C LEU A 137 -13.59 -8.32 -1.77
N ARG A 138 -13.29 -9.61 -1.64
CA ARG A 138 -11.89 -10.09 -1.52
C ARG A 138 -10.99 -9.75 -2.73
N ASP A 139 -11.62 -9.54 -3.89
CA ASP A 139 -10.97 -9.33 -5.18
C ASP A 139 -11.06 -7.85 -5.64
N SER A 140 -11.44 -6.93 -4.75
CA SER A 140 -11.58 -5.50 -5.05
C SER A 140 -10.26 -4.78 -5.32
N ASN A 141 -9.12 -5.46 -5.22
CA ASN A 141 -7.77 -4.92 -5.28
C ASN A 141 -6.96 -5.37 -6.51
N VAL A 142 -7.63 -5.62 -7.63
CA VAL A 142 -7.01 -6.11 -8.88
C VAL A 142 -6.46 -4.99 -9.78
N SER A 143 -6.75 -3.74 -9.46
CA SER A 143 -6.16 -2.55 -10.10
C SER A 143 -4.88 -2.13 -9.37
N PRO A 144 -3.86 -1.58 -10.06
CA PRO A 144 -2.76 -0.89 -9.38
C PRO A 144 -3.15 0.50 -8.84
N ASP A 145 -4.35 1.00 -9.16
CA ASP A 145 -4.86 2.30 -8.72
C ASP A 145 -5.79 2.15 -7.50
N TRP A 146 -5.48 2.85 -6.40
CA TRP A 146 -6.26 2.78 -5.16
C TRP A 146 -7.69 3.29 -5.32
N GLY A 147 -7.91 4.40 -6.04
CA GLY A 147 -9.24 4.97 -6.21
C GLY A 147 -10.19 3.97 -6.89
N VAL A 148 -9.69 3.25 -7.89
CA VAL A 148 -10.44 2.15 -8.52
C VAL A 148 -10.75 1.03 -7.53
N ASN A 149 -9.76 0.62 -6.73
CA ASN A 149 -9.92 -0.50 -5.78
C ASN A 149 -10.87 -0.16 -4.62
N ALA A 150 -10.72 1.03 -4.03
CA ALA A 150 -11.52 1.52 -2.92
C ALA A 150 -12.99 1.65 -3.34
N LYS A 151 -13.26 2.19 -4.53
CA LYS A 151 -14.62 2.24 -5.08
C LYS A 151 -15.20 0.85 -5.30
N ALA A 152 -14.43 -0.06 -5.89
CA ALA A 152 -14.87 -1.44 -6.08
C ALA A 152 -15.19 -2.13 -4.74
N ALA A 153 -14.37 -1.90 -3.70
CA ALA A 153 -14.60 -2.47 -2.38
C ALA A 153 -15.91 -1.97 -1.75
N GLU A 154 -16.20 -0.67 -1.86
CA GLU A 154 -17.46 -0.10 -1.41
C GLU A 154 -18.66 -0.68 -2.18
N ASP A 155 -18.59 -0.73 -3.52
CA ASP A 155 -19.65 -1.33 -4.35
C ASP A 155 -19.92 -2.79 -3.95
N PHE A 156 -18.87 -3.60 -3.78
CA PHE A 156 -18.98 -4.99 -3.35
C PHE A 156 -19.53 -5.14 -1.93
N TYR A 157 -19.17 -4.24 -1.02
CA TYR A 157 -19.73 -4.23 0.33
C TYR A 157 -21.25 -4.03 0.31
N HIS A 158 -21.75 -3.07 -0.47
CA HIS A 158 -23.18 -2.81 -0.60
C HIS A 158 -23.92 -3.95 -1.34
N TRP A 159 -23.31 -4.55 -2.37
CA TRP A 159 -23.87 -5.74 -3.03
C TRP A 159 -23.90 -6.97 -2.11
N GLY A 160 -23.00 -7.01 -1.12
CA GLY A 160 -23.03 -7.97 -0.01
C GLY A 160 -24.04 -7.60 1.08
N GLU A 161 -24.97 -6.68 0.81
CA GLU A 161 -26.00 -6.16 1.70
C GLU A 161 -25.49 -5.34 2.91
N GLY A 162 -24.24 -4.85 2.85
CA GLY A 162 -23.70 -3.89 3.79
C GLY A 162 -24.56 -2.61 3.88
N LYS A 163 -24.66 -2.04 5.08
CA LYS A 163 -25.59 -0.92 5.40
C LYS A 163 -24.91 0.39 5.77
N GLU A 164 -23.61 0.35 6.01
CA GLU A 164 -22.83 1.53 6.35
C GLU A 164 -22.56 2.34 5.09
N GLU A 165 -22.64 3.66 5.20
CA GLU A 165 -22.25 4.60 4.15
C GLU A 165 -20.88 5.17 4.54
N PHE A 166 -19.86 4.98 3.72
CA PHE A 166 -18.50 5.35 4.09
C PHE A 166 -18.19 6.81 3.70
N ASP A 167 -17.49 7.55 4.56
CA ASP A 167 -16.83 8.82 4.25
C ASP A 167 -15.45 8.63 3.62
N GLY A 168 -14.91 7.41 3.71
CA GLY A 168 -13.66 7.02 3.06
C GLY A 168 -13.34 5.54 3.17
N VAL A 169 -12.34 5.12 2.41
CA VAL A 169 -11.82 3.75 2.38
C VAL A 169 -10.31 3.79 2.62
N ILE A 170 -9.85 2.98 3.56
CA ILE A 170 -8.45 2.89 3.97
C ILE A 170 -7.94 1.48 3.68
N GLY A 171 -6.86 1.36 2.91
CA GLY A 171 -6.15 0.10 2.70
C GLY A 171 -4.96 0.04 3.63
N ILE A 172 -4.78 -1.07 4.34
CA ILE A 172 -3.57 -1.32 5.12
C ILE A 172 -2.97 -2.67 4.78
N THR A 173 -1.67 -2.71 4.52
CA THR A 173 -0.94 -3.96 4.29
C THR A 173 -0.58 -4.63 5.62
N THR A 174 -0.07 -5.86 5.59
CA THR A 174 0.38 -6.53 6.82
C THR A 174 1.62 -5.90 7.44
N ASN A 175 2.38 -5.11 6.67
CA ASN A 175 3.55 -4.39 7.17
C ASN A 175 3.18 -3.42 8.30
N VAL A 176 1.98 -2.81 8.23
CA VAL A 176 1.48 -1.88 9.26
C VAL A 176 1.39 -2.54 10.64
N LEU A 177 1.09 -3.85 10.71
CA LEU A 177 1.10 -4.57 11.99
C LEU A 177 2.51 -4.62 12.59
N SER A 178 3.51 -5.01 11.80
CA SER A 178 4.92 -5.02 12.22
C SER A 178 5.41 -3.62 12.62
N SER A 179 5.08 -2.61 11.82
CA SER A 179 5.35 -1.19 12.09
C SER A 179 4.80 -0.75 13.45
N PHE A 180 3.54 -1.04 13.77
CA PHE A 180 2.94 -0.72 15.06
C PHE A 180 3.57 -1.48 16.24
N LEU A 181 3.85 -2.78 16.06
CA LEU A 181 4.47 -3.62 17.09
C LEU A 181 5.92 -3.19 17.40
N SER A 182 6.63 -2.61 16.43
CA SER A 182 7.98 -2.05 16.65
C SER A 182 8.01 -0.92 17.69
N VAL A 183 6.90 -0.21 17.86
CA VAL A 183 6.78 0.91 18.81
C VAL A 183 6.03 0.51 20.08
N THR A 184 4.94 -0.25 19.94
CA THR A 184 4.10 -0.69 21.08
C THR A 184 4.71 -1.83 21.88
N GLY A 185 5.71 -2.49 21.30
CA GLY A 185 6.27 -3.73 21.83
C GLY A 185 5.32 -4.91 21.63
N PRO A 186 5.80 -6.11 21.91
CA PRO A 186 5.11 -7.34 21.57
C PRO A 186 3.81 -7.53 22.35
N VAL A 187 2.85 -8.28 21.80
CA VAL A 187 1.49 -8.41 22.33
C VAL A 187 1.13 -9.88 22.51
N GLU A 188 0.61 -10.25 23.67
CA GLU A 188 -0.07 -11.53 23.88
C GLU A 188 -1.59 -11.34 23.79
N VAL A 189 -2.29 -12.27 23.15
CA VAL A 189 -3.76 -12.23 23.04
C VAL A 189 -4.37 -13.35 23.89
N PRO A 190 -5.14 -13.03 24.95
CA PRO A 190 -5.74 -14.05 25.81
C PRO A 190 -6.55 -15.08 25.02
N GLY A 191 -6.28 -16.37 25.28
CA GLY A 191 -6.93 -17.48 24.58
C GLY A 191 -6.24 -17.94 23.30
N TYR A 192 -5.20 -17.22 22.85
CA TYR A 192 -4.38 -17.57 21.69
C TYR A 192 -2.92 -17.84 22.12
N PRO A 193 -2.24 -18.80 21.47
CA PRO A 193 -0.83 -19.07 21.77
C PRO A 193 0.08 -18.00 21.18
N GLY A 194 1.27 -17.85 21.77
CA GLY A 194 2.35 -17.05 21.21
C GLY A 194 2.31 -15.58 21.61
N GLU A 195 3.24 -14.83 21.03
CA GLU A 195 3.47 -13.41 21.29
C GLU A 195 3.71 -12.71 19.96
N TYR A 196 2.82 -11.79 19.60
CA TYR A 196 2.87 -11.07 18.34
C TYR A 196 3.87 -9.91 18.47
N ASP A 197 5.06 -10.05 17.89
CA ASP A 197 6.09 -9.01 17.87
C ASP A 197 6.28 -8.37 16.47
N ALA A 198 7.20 -7.41 16.37
CA ALA A 198 7.44 -6.68 15.13
C ALA A 198 8.01 -7.55 13.99
N GLU A 199 8.76 -8.60 14.31
CA GLU A 199 9.46 -9.47 13.37
C GLU A 199 8.64 -10.71 13.00
N SER A 200 7.99 -11.34 13.98
CA SER A 200 7.24 -12.60 13.84
C SER A 200 5.72 -12.40 13.80
N GLY A 201 5.18 -11.28 14.30
CA GLY A 201 3.76 -11.13 14.60
C GLY A 201 2.83 -11.38 13.42
N VAL A 202 3.22 -10.96 12.21
CA VAL A 202 2.44 -11.29 11.01
C VAL A 202 2.43 -12.80 10.74
N LEU A 203 3.58 -13.48 10.83
CA LEU A 203 3.67 -14.93 10.61
C LEU A 203 2.92 -15.73 11.69
N GLU A 204 2.99 -15.28 12.94
CA GLU A 204 2.24 -15.88 14.05
C GLU A 204 0.73 -15.73 13.84
N LEU A 205 0.29 -14.56 13.38
CA LEU A 205 -1.10 -14.33 13.03
C LEU A 205 -1.55 -15.21 11.88
N GLU A 206 -0.71 -15.36 10.85
CA GLU A 206 -1.00 -16.28 9.74
C GLU A 206 -1.07 -17.74 10.19
N TYR A 207 -0.14 -18.17 11.05
CA TYR A 207 -0.19 -19.51 11.64
C TYR A 207 -1.47 -19.71 12.46
N GLN A 208 -1.86 -18.70 13.24
CA GLN A 208 -3.06 -18.74 14.06
C GLN A 208 -4.31 -18.93 13.20
N VAL A 209 -4.51 -18.09 12.18
CA VAL A 209 -5.74 -18.09 11.37
C VAL A 209 -5.79 -19.22 10.33
N GLU A 210 -4.65 -19.81 9.95
CA GLU A 210 -4.60 -20.90 8.95
C GLU A 210 -4.40 -22.30 9.54
N GLN A 211 -3.75 -22.43 10.71
CA GLN A 211 -3.33 -23.73 11.26
C GLN A 211 -3.75 -23.94 12.71
N ALA A 212 -3.42 -23.02 13.62
CA ALA A 212 -3.58 -23.25 15.06
C ALA A 212 -5.04 -23.36 15.49
N PHE A 213 -5.94 -22.62 14.83
CA PHE A 213 -7.37 -22.62 15.15
C PHE A 213 -8.00 -24.02 15.14
N TYR A 214 -7.55 -24.92 14.25
CA TYR A 214 -8.00 -26.32 14.21
C TYR A 214 -7.66 -27.07 15.51
N LYS A 215 -6.43 -26.88 16.02
CA LYS A 215 -5.95 -27.53 17.25
C LYS A 215 -6.65 -26.97 18.50
N GLN A 216 -7.09 -25.71 18.43
CA GLN A 216 -7.86 -25.07 19.50
C GLN A 216 -9.36 -25.39 19.43
N GLY A 217 -9.83 -26.10 18.39
CA GLY A 217 -11.26 -26.39 18.21
C GLY A 217 -12.09 -25.16 17.84
N ILE A 218 -11.45 -24.09 17.37
CA ILE A 218 -12.12 -22.87 16.89
C ILE A 218 -12.79 -23.18 15.55
N SER A 219 -14.01 -22.68 15.33
CA SER A 219 -14.70 -22.87 14.06
C SER A 219 -14.00 -22.09 12.94
N ARG A 220 -14.11 -22.56 11.69
CA ARG A 220 -13.49 -21.85 10.56
C ARG A 220 -14.03 -20.42 10.39
N GLY A 221 -15.29 -20.17 10.76
CA GLY A 221 -15.89 -18.84 10.71
C GLY A 221 -15.32 -17.88 11.77
N ASP A 222 -14.88 -18.42 12.90
CA ASP A 222 -14.37 -17.65 14.04
C ASP A 222 -12.84 -17.52 14.04
N ARG A 223 -12.14 -18.19 13.12
CA ARG A 223 -10.67 -18.27 13.10
C ARG A 223 -9.96 -16.91 13.07
N LYS A 224 -10.64 -15.86 12.59
CA LYS A 224 -10.11 -14.49 12.49
C LYS A 224 -10.49 -13.57 13.64
N GLN A 225 -11.21 -14.08 14.66
CA GLN A 225 -11.53 -13.30 15.86
C GLN A 225 -10.27 -12.79 16.58
N VAL A 226 -9.16 -13.54 16.53
CA VAL A 226 -7.86 -13.08 17.05
C VAL A 226 -7.44 -11.71 16.51
N MET A 227 -7.77 -11.39 15.25
CA MET A 227 -7.40 -10.11 14.65
C MET A 227 -8.11 -8.95 15.34
N HIS A 228 -9.38 -9.15 15.73
CA HIS A 228 -10.15 -8.16 16.49
C HIS A 228 -9.53 -7.89 17.86
N GLU A 229 -9.22 -8.97 18.60
CA GLU A 229 -8.64 -8.88 19.93
C GLU A 229 -7.23 -8.27 19.90
N LEU A 230 -6.39 -8.70 18.95
CA LEU A 230 -5.05 -8.14 18.74
C LEU A 230 -5.13 -6.64 18.42
N GLY A 231 -6.03 -6.24 17.51
CA GLY A 231 -6.28 -4.84 17.20
C GLY A 231 -6.65 -4.05 18.47
N ASN A 232 -7.62 -4.52 19.25
CA ASN A 232 -8.04 -3.86 20.49
C ASN A 232 -6.89 -3.70 21.50
N ILE A 233 -6.02 -4.69 21.64
CA ILE A 233 -4.88 -4.65 22.55
C ILE A 233 -3.80 -3.68 22.04
N ILE A 234 -3.46 -3.68 20.75
CA ILE A 234 -2.53 -2.71 20.15
C ILE A 234 -3.05 -1.29 20.34
N LEU A 235 -4.35 -1.08 20.08
CA LEU A 235 -5.02 0.20 20.30
C LEU A 235 -4.94 0.65 21.76
N ALA A 236 -5.07 -0.28 22.72
CA ALA A 236 -4.86 0.00 24.14
C ALA A 236 -3.42 0.42 24.43
N LYS A 237 -2.44 -0.32 23.94
CA LYS A 237 -1.02 0.00 24.14
C LYS A 237 -0.64 1.38 23.59
N VAL A 238 -1.09 1.72 22.38
CA VAL A 238 -0.79 3.04 21.79
C VAL A 238 -1.36 4.20 22.63
N LYS A 239 -2.49 4.00 23.33
CA LYS A 239 -3.05 5.01 24.24
C LYS A 239 -2.12 5.29 25.41
N ASP A 240 -1.56 4.21 25.95
CA ASP A 240 -0.70 4.22 27.12
C ASP A 240 0.76 4.57 26.79
N LEU A 241 1.10 4.72 25.50
CA LEU A 241 2.44 5.15 25.09
C LEU A 241 2.80 6.51 25.68
N SER A 242 4.08 6.63 26.05
CA SER A 242 4.70 7.90 26.39
C SER A 242 4.71 8.85 25.19
N LEU A 243 4.91 10.13 25.46
CA LEU A 243 4.97 11.17 24.44
C LEU A 243 6.05 10.88 23.37
N ALA A 244 7.22 10.45 23.81
CA ALA A 244 8.32 10.08 22.93
C ALA A 244 7.94 8.90 22.02
N LYS A 245 7.29 7.88 22.57
CA LYS A 245 6.83 6.72 21.79
C LYS A 245 5.68 7.06 20.84
N LYS A 246 4.82 8.01 21.17
CA LYS A 246 3.79 8.53 20.25
C LYS A 246 4.41 9.25 19.05
N TYR A 247 5.47 10.02 19.27
CA TYR A 247 6.24 10.62 18.18
C TYR A 247 6.98 9.57 17.33
N GLU A 248 7.51 8.52 17.94
CA GLU A 248 8.07 7.38 17.19
C GLU A 248 6.99 6.69 16.33
N LEU A 249 5.82 6.42 16.90
CA LEU A 249 4.69 5.84 16.16
C LEU A 249 4.26 6.74 15.00
N PHE A 250 4.20 8.05 15.22
CA PHE A 250 3.88 9.01 14.16
C PHE A 250 4.84 8.89 12.96
N LYS A 251 6.15 8.85 13.20
CA LYS A 251 7.14 8.69 12.12
C LYS A 251 6.98 7.36 11.38
N VAL A 252 6.68 6.30 12.12
CA VAL A 252 6.45 4.97 11.53
C VAL A 252 5.18 4.96 10.66
N VAL A 253 4.10 5.60 11.10
CA VAL A 253 2.87 5.73 10.30
C VAL A 253 3.10 6.59 9.06
N LEU A 254 3.88 7.67 9.15
CA LEU A 254 4.26 8.45 7.96
C LEU A 254 5.07 7.62 6.98
N ASP A 255 6.01 6.80 7.47
CA ASP A 255 6.78 5.89 6.62
C ASP A 255 5.85 4.86 5.94
N ASP A 256 4.87 4.30 6.65
CA ASP A 256 3.87 3.39 6.08
C ASP A 256 3.00 4.10 5.00
N LEU A 257 2.64 5.37 5.19
CA LEU A 257 1.90 6.18 4.21
C LEU A 257 2.74 6.42 2.94
N HIS A 258 3.99 6.88 3.10
CA HIS A 258 4.92 7.11 1.99
C HIS A 258 5.27 5.82 1.24
N LYS A 259 5.31 4.69 1.97
CA LYS A 259 5.47 3.36 1.41
C LYS A 259 4.19 2.79 0.78
N LYS A 260 3.08 3.51 0.76
CA LYS A 260 1.78 2.97 0.30
C LYS A 260 1.39 1.67 1.02
N ASP A 261 1.88 1.45 2.24
CA ASP A 261 1.38 0.40 3.14
C ASP A 261 0.10 0.85 3.84
N ILE A 262 -0.13 2.17 3.89
CA ILE A 262 -1.43 2.79 4.17
C ILE A 262 -1.82 3.60 2.93
N GLN A 263 -3.03 3.38 2.44
CA GLN A 263 -3.60 4.10 1.29
C GLN A 263 -4.98 4.65 1.65
N ILE A 264 -5.27 5.90 1.25
CA ILE A 264 -6.48 6.60 1.70
C ILE A 264 -7.28 7.12 0.50
N LEU A 265 -8.58 6.80 0.50
CA LEU A 265 -9.58 7.46 -0.34
C LEU A 265 -10.58 8.15 0.58
N PHE A 266 -10.72 9.47 0.50
CA PHE A 266 -11.83 10.22 1.07
C PHE A 266 -12.90 10.49 0.00
N LYS A 267 -14.17 10.52 0.41
CA LYS A 267 -15.27 11.02 -0.44
C LYS A 267 -15.35 12.54 -0.46
N ASP A 268 -14.86 13.19 0.59
CA ASP A 268 -14.69 14.65 0.64
C ASP A 268 -13.58 15.05 -0.35
N GLU A 269 -13.92 15.86 -1.36
CA GLU A 269 -13.01 16.21 -2.45
C GLU A 269 -11.81 17.04 -1.98
N ASP A 270 -12.00 17.92 -0.98
CA ASP A 270 -10.94 18.75 -0.43
C ASP A 270 -9.94 17.89 0.35
N LEU A 271 -10.43 16.97 1.19
CA LEU A 271 -9.57 16.01 1.88
C LEU A 271 -8.89 15.05 0.89
N GLN A 272 -9.58 14.64 -0.16
CA GLN A 272 -9.00 13.74 -1.16
C GLN A 272 -7.85 14.42 -1.90
N GLN A 273 -7.99 15.71 -2.22
CA GLN A 273 -6.92 16.50 -2.83
C GLN A 273 -5.71 16.60 -1.87
N VAL A 274 -5.95 16.81 -0.57
CA VAL A 274 -4.89 16.85 0.45
C VAL A 274 -4.09 15.54 0.51
N VAL A 275 -4.75 14.36 0.50
CA VAL A 275 -4.01 13.07 0.50
C VAL A 275 -3.37 12.74 -0.84
N LYS A 276 -3.91 13.24 -1.96
CA LYS A 276 -3.27 13.12 -3.28
C LYS A 276 -1.96 13.89 -3.34
N GLU A 277 -1.98 15.15 -2.91
CA GLU A 277 -0.81 16.02 -2.88
C GLU A 277 0.28 15.49 -1.96
N ALA A 278 -0.09 14.83 -0.86
CA ALA A 278 0.87 14.18 0.03
C ALA A 278 1.36 12.81 -0.47
N GLY A 279 0.85 12.28 -1.59
CA GLY A 279 1.20 10.95 -2.11
C GLY A 279 0.59 9.77 -1.33
N TRP A 280 -0.34 10.04 -0.42
CA TRP A 280 -0.95 9.03 0.47
C TRP A 280 -2.21 8.38 -0.12
N SER A 281 -2.67 8.86 -1.27
CA SER A 281 -3.85 8.30 -1.94
C SER A 281 -3.57 6.92 -2.55
N GLY A 282 -2.36 6.67 -3.05
CA GLY A 282 -2.07 5.46 -3.83
C GLY A 282 -2.79 5.39 -5.18
N GLU A 283 -3.38 6.50 -5.66
CA GLU A 283 -3.82 6.63 -7.05
C GLU A 283 -2.60 6.70 -7.98
N LEU A 284 -2.74 6.18 -9.21
CA LEU A 284 -1.67 6.31 -10.21
C LEU A 284 -1.69 7.71 -10.81
N ASP A 285 -0.51 8.24 -11.11
CA ASP A 285 -0.42 9.52 -11.82
C ASP A 285 -0.75 9.35 -13.31
N GLN A 286 -1.99 9.66 -13.64
CA GLN A 286 -2.50 9.59 -15.01
C GLN A 286 -2.06 10.79 -15.86
N GLU A 287 -1.68 11.90 -15.24
CA GLU A 287 -1.31 13.17 -15.89
C GLU A 287 0.17 13.22 -16.30
N TRP A 288 1.02 12.40 -15.70
CA TRP A 288 2.42 12.28 -16.08
C TRP A 288 2.59 11.89 -17.55
N SER A 289 3.33 12.71 -18.30
CA SER A 289 3.46 12.66 -19.76
C SER A 289 4.86 12.34 -20.29
N GLN A 290 5.87 12.24 -19.41
CA GLN A 290 7.22 11.80 -19.77
C GLN A 290 7.38 10.27 -19.60
N ASP A 291 8.62 9.79 -19.43
CA ASP A 291 8.88 8.37 -19.24
C ASP A 291 8.33 7.89 -17.90
N TYR A 292 7.76 6.70 -17.89
CA TYR A 292 7.01 6.15 -16.77
C TYR A 292 7.32 4.67 -16.63
N PHE A 293 7.54 4.22 -15.39
CA PHE A 293 7.73 2.81 -15.10
C PHE A 293 7.06 2.44 -13.79
N LEU A 294 6.25 1.39 -13.84
CA LEU A 294 5.66 0.77 -12.66
C LEU A 294 5.62 -0.75 -12.87
N LEU A 295 6.24 -1.50 -11.96
CA LEU A 295 6.13 -2.96 -11.89
C LEU A 295 4.95 -3.34 -10.98
N VAL A 296 4.05 -4.18 -11.48
CA VAL A 296 2.87 -4.67 -10.75
C VAL A 296 2.76 -6.17 -10.90
N ASP A 297 2.92 -6.88 -9.79
CA ASP A 297 2.70 -8.32 -9.72
C ASP A 297 1.33 -8.64 -9.12
N SER A 298 0.69 -9.68 -9.66
CA SER A 298 -0.47 -10.32 -9.05
C SER A 298 -0.14 -11.80 -8.82
N ASN A 299 -0.08 -12.24 -7.58
CA ASN A 299 0.13 -13.64 -7.23
C ASN A 299 -1.08 -14.48 -7.64
N LEU A 300 -0.85 -15.56 -8.39
CA LEU A 300 -1.90 -16.41 -8.97
C LEU A 300 -1.93 -17.82 -8.39
N ASN A 301 -1.33 -18.05 -7.23
CA ASN A 301 -1.33 -19.35 -6.55
C ASN A 301 -2.14 -19.39 -5.25
N ALA A 302 -2.80 -18.27 -4.88
CA ALA A 302 -3.65 -18.16 -3.67
C ALA A 302 -2.93 -18.63 -2.39
N LEU A 303 -1.64 -18.32 -2.32
CA LEU A 303 -0.73 -18.72 -1.26
C LEU A 303 0.18 -17.55 -0.90
N LYS A 304 0.69 -17.56 0.33
CA LYS A 304 1.46 -16.48 0.95
C LYS A 304 2.93 -16.48 0.51
N SER A 305 3.18 -16.89 -0.74
CA SER A 305 4.53 -17.10 -1.27
C SER A 305 5.30 -15.80 -1.51
N ASP A 306 4.63 -14.65 -1.61
CA ASP A 306 5.32 -13.36 -1.80
C ASP A 306 6.23 -13.01 -0.62
N TYR A 307 5.93 -13.50 0.59
CA TYR A 307 6.83 -13.39 1.75
C TYR A 307 8.24 -13.93 1.46
N ARG A 308 8.33 -14.90 0.55
CA ARG A 308 9.58 -15.58 0.17
C ARG A 308 10.14 -15.09 -1.16
N ILE A 309 9.52 -14.11 -1.82
CA ILE A 309 9.99 -13.54 -3.08
C ILE A 309 10.70 -12.22 -2.85
N LYS A 310 11.99 -12.18 -3.22
CA LYS A 310 12.74 -10.93 -3.36
C LYS A 310 12.72 -10.46 -4.82
N ARG A 311 12.65 -9.15 -5.02
CA ARG A 311 12.53 -8.52 -6.34
C ARG A 311 13.62 -7.47 -6.50
N SER A 312 14.11 -7.28 -7.72
CA SER A 312 14.90 -6.12 -8.10
C SER A 312 14.65 -5.74 -9.55
N VAL A 313 14.83 -4.46 -9.88
CA VAL A 313 14.65 -3.93 -11.24
C VAL A 313 15.97 -3.35 -11.75
N GLU A 314 16.34 -3.69 -12.98
CA GLU A 314 17.34 -2.96 -13.76
C GLU A 314 16.66 -2.34 -14.98
N TYR A 315 16.64 -1.01 -15.05
CA TYR A 315 16.05 -0.23 -16.13
C TYR A 315 17.16 0.41 -16.96
N VAL A 316 17.31 0.00 -18.21
CA VAL A 316 18.30 0.56 -19.14
C VAL A 316 17.59 1.23 -20.30
N LEU A 317 17.76 2.55 -20.41
CA LEU A 317 17.28 3.35 -21.54
C LEU A 317 18.46 3.78 -22.42
N ASP A 318 18.38 3.46 -23.71
CA ASP A 318 19.33 3.92 -24.72
C ASP A 318 18.78 5.10 -25.54
N LEU A 319 19.24 6.30 -25.21
CA LEU A 319 18.92 7.53 -25.94
C LEU A 319 19.90 7.81 -27.09
N ARG A 320 20.93 6.98 -27.30
CA ARG A 320 21.85 7.10 -28.46
C ARG A 320 21.16 6.64 -29.73
N GLU A 321 20.28 5.64 -29.62
CA GLU A 321 19.46 5.14 -30.72
C GLU A 321 18.22 6.04 -30.96
N PRO A 322 17.75 6.20 -32.23
CA PRO A 322 16.56 6.99 -32.53
C PRO A 322 15.27 6.46 -31.89
N ASN A 323 15.21 5.15 -31.65
CA ASN A 323 14.03 4.41 -31.21
C ASN A 323 13.81 4.44 -29.68
N ARG A 324 14.70 5.08 -28.89
CA ARG A 324 14.61 5.16 -27.41
C ARG A 324 14.35 3.80 -26.79
N LYS A 325 15.21 2.84 -27.10
CA LYS A 325 15.04 1.46 -26.66
C LYS A 325 15.22 1.35 -25.15
N VAL A 326 14.27 0.69 -24.50
CA VAL A 326 14.33 0.32 -23.09
C VAL A 326 14.51 -1.19 -22.98
N THR A 327 15.40 -1.59 -22.07
CA THR A 327 15.49 -2.96 -21.54
C THR A 327 15.22 -2.90 -20.05
N ALA A 328 14.06 -3.39 -19.62
CA ALA A 328 13.72 -3.52 -18.21
C ALA A 328 13.87 -5.00 -17.79
N THR A 329 14.75 -5.27 -16.84
CA THR A 329 14.98 -6.61 -16.30
C THR A 329 14.49 -6.67 -14.85
N VAL A 330 13.51 -7.52 -14.59
CA VAL A 330 13.06 -7.81 -13.23
C VAL A 330 13.64 -9.16 -12.81
N THR A 331 14.34 -9.16 -11.67
CA THR A 331 14.87 -10.38 -11.06
C THR A 331 13.99 -10.78 -9.89
N TYR A 332 13.58 -12.05 -9.88
CA TYR A 332 12.82 -12.69 -8.82
C TYR A 332 13.68 -13.76 -8.16
N GLU A 333 13.87 -13.68 -6.85
CA GLU A 333 14.51 -14.74 -6.06
C GLU A 333 13.50 -15.40 -5.13
N HIS A 334 13.32 -16.71 -5.31
CA HIS A 334 12.53 -17.52 -4.40
C HIS A 334 13.40 -18.05 -3.26
N THR A 335 13.28 -17.45 -2.08
CA THR A 335 14.14 -17.76 -0.93
C THR A 335 13.79 -19.08 -0.24
N ALA A 336 12.51 -19.51 -0.26
CA ALA A 336 12.13 -20.80 0.32
C ALA A 336 12.72 -21.99 -0.45
N LYS A 337 13.14 -23.03 0.28
CA LYS A 337 13.76 -24.24 -0.26
C LYS A 337 12.82 -25.45 -0.31
N GLU A 338 11.71 -25.40 0.42
CA GLU A 338 10.72 -26.46 0.51
C GLU A 338 9.29 -25.88 0.54
N LYS A 339 8.30 -26.75 0.28
CA LYS A 339 6.88 -26.40 0.32
C LYS A 339 6.39 -26.46 1.77
N ASP A 340 5.57 -25.50 2.17
CA ASP A 340 4.87 -25.50 3.46
C ASP A 340 3.39 -25.13 3.29
N TYR A 341 2.70 -24.80 4.39
CA TYR A 341 1.29 -24.42 4.37
C TYR A 341 1.04 -23.03 3.74
N MET A 342 2.08 -22.19 3.63
CA MET A 342 2.04 -20.84 3.06
C MET A 342 2.67 -20.76 1.67
N THR A 343 3.67 -21.59 1.37
CA THR A 343 4.62 -21.36 0.29
C THR A 343 4.74 -22.55 -0.65
N ARG A 344 4.69 -22.28 -1.95
CA ARG A 344 4.98 -23.23 -3.05
C ARG A 344 5.73 -22.49 -4.16
N ASP A 345 5.94 -23.16 -5.29
CA ASP A 345 6.43 -22.50 -6.51
C ASP A 345 5.60 -21.24 -6.78
N TYR A 346 6.26 -20.14 -7.11
CA TYR A 346 5.58 -18.85 -7.28
C TYR A 346 5.09 -18.70 -8.71
N GLN A 347 3.82 -18.34 -8.88
CA GLN A 347 3.24 -17.99 -10.17
C GLN A 347 2.58 -16.62 -10.05
N ALA A 348 2.94 -15.71 -10.95
CA ALA A 348 2.38 -14.37 -10.94
C ALA A 348 2.07 -13.88 -12.35
N PHE A 349 1.11 -12.97 -12.44
CA PHE A 349 0.98 -12.08 -13.59
C PHE A 349 1.75 -10.80 -13.29
N SER A 350 2.90 -10.66 -13.93
CA SER A 350 3.73 -9.48 -13.82
C SER A 350 3.42 -8.53 -14.97
N ARG A 351 3.12 -7.28 -14.65
CA ARG A 351 2.88 -6.20 -15.60
C ARG A 351 3.88 -5.09 -15.38
N ILE A 352 4.42 -4.54 -16.47
CA ILE A 352 5.05 -3.23 -16.44
C ILE A 352 4.11 -2.21 -17.10
N TYR A 353 3.90 -1.07 -16.44
CA TYR A 353 3.18 0.08 -16.97
C TYR A 353 4.18 1.11 -17.45
N VAL A 354 3.94 1.63 -18.65
CA VAL A 354 4.85 2.49 -19.40
C VAL A 354 4.06 3.58 -20.14
N PRO A 355 4.71 4.61 -20.73
CA PRO A 355 4.00 5.67 -21.41
C PRO A 355 3.09 5.16 -22.52
N THR A 356 1.94 5.80 -22.69
CA THR A 356 1.04 5.53 -23.80
C THR A 356 1.77 5.74 -25.13
N GLY A 357 1.63 4.81 -26.08
CA GLY A 357 2.36 4.81 -27.35
C GLY A 357 3.65 3.98 -27.35
N SER A 358 4.10 3.49 -26.19
CA SER A 358 5.22 2.55 -26.12
C SER A 358 4.92 1.25 -26.87
N TRP A 359 5.95 0.67 -27.50
CA TRP A 359 5.84 -0.53 -28.33
C TRP A 359 6.71 -1.68 -27.81
N LEU A 360 6.08 -2.79 -27.43
CA LEU A 360 6.77 -3.99 -26.97
C LEU A 360 7.43 -4.72 -28.15
N GLU A 361 8.75 -4.91 -28.07
CA GLU A 361 9.49 -5.70 -29.06
C GLU A 361 9.56 -7.17 -28.63
N LYS A 362 9.86 -7.42 -27.36
CA LYS A 362 10.12 -8.77 -26.86
C LYS A 362 9.95 -8.86 -25.35
N VAL A 363 9.51 -10.03 -24.88
CA VAL A 363 9.61 -10.46 -23.48
C VAL A 363 10.35 -11.78 -23.43
N THR A 364 11.25 -11.95 -22.47
CA THR A 364 11.89 -13.23 -22.15
C THR A 364 11.66 -13.61 -20.70
N GLY A 365 11.66 -14.92 -20.38
CA GLY A 365 11.37 -15.43 -19.03
C GLY A 365 9.88 -15.63 -18.74
N ASN A 366 8.99 -15.20 -19.62
CA ASN A 366 7.54 -15.45 -19.55
C ASN A 366 7.20 -16.93 -19.83
N ALA A 367 6.15 -17.44 -19.16
CA ALA A 367 5.66 -18.81 -19.27
C ALA A 367 4.61 -18.99 -20.40
N LYS A 368 3.87 -17.94 -20.72
CA LYS A 368 2.92 -17.86 -21.85
C LYS A 368 3.22 -16.61 -22.69
N PRO A 369 2.74 -16.52 -23.95
CA PRO A 369 2.86 -15.30 -24.74
C PRO A 369 2.44 -14.05 -23.95
N ALA A 370 3.21 -12.97 -24.09
CA ALA A 370 2.91 -11.71 -23.41
C ALA A 370 1.59 -11.13 -23.93
N VAL A 371 0.86 -10.49 -23.02
CA VAL A 371 -0.34 -9.71 -23.33
C VAL A 371 -0.05 -8.24 -23.13
N PHE A 372 -0.82 -7.37 -23.74
CA PHE A 372 -0.65 -5.93 -23.58
C PHE A 372 -1.98 -5.22 -23.76
N GLY A 373 -2.11 -4.05 -23.15
CA GLY A 373 -3.33 -3.26 -23.20
C GLY A 373 -3.06 -1.83 -22.79
N THR A 374 -4.14 -1.07 -22.63
CA THR A 374 -4.11 0.30 -22.12
C THR A 374 -5.16 0.41 -21.04
N GLU A 375 -4.78 0.94 -19.89
CA GLU A 375 -5.67 1.28 -18.78
C GLU A 375 -5.02 2.41 -17.97
N LEU A 376 -5.82 3.19 -17.23
CA LEU A 376 -5.31 4.23 -16.31
C LEU A 376 -4.36 5.23 -17.01
N GLY A 377 -4.64 5.58 -18.27
CA GLY A 377 -3.80 6.50 -19.06
C GLY A 377 -2.42 5.95 -19.46
N LYS A 378 -2.12 4.67 -19.20
CA LYS A 378 -0.82 4.05 -19.49
C LYS A 378 -0.96 2.81 -20.39
N LYS A 379 0.13 2.45 -21.07
CA LYS A 379 0.26 1.15 -21.74
C LYS A 379 0.79 0.15 -20.73
N TYR A 380 0.26 -1.08 -20.71
CA TYR A 380 0.88 -2.16 -19.94
C TYR A 380 1.37 -3.30 -20.83
N PHE A 381 2.45 -3.95 -20.41
CA PHE A 381 2.96 -5.21 -20.95
C PHE A 381 2.93 -6.27 -19.85
N GLY A 382 2.11 -7.29 -20.02
CA GLY A 382 1.86 -8.35 -19.04
C GLY A 382 2.46 -9.69 -19.44
N ALA A 383 3.05 -10.39 -18.48
CA ALA A 383 3.62 -11.72 -18.63
C ALA A 383 3.22 -12.61 -17.45
N LEU A 384 2.81 -13.85 -17.75
CA LEU A 384 2.75 -14.89 -16.73
C LEU A 384 4.17 -15.38 -16.44
N ILE A 385 4.54 -15.43 -15.17
CA ILE A 385 5.87 -15.86 -14.71
C ILE A 385 5.73 -17.00 -13.72
N GLN A 386 6.74 -17.85 -13.67
CA GLN A 386 6.84 -18.98 -12.75
C GLN A 386 8.25 -19.03 -12.19
N VAL A 387 8.39 -18.99 -10.87
CA VAL A 387 9.67 -19.00 -10.15
C VAL A 387 9.64 -20.20 -9.18
N PRO A 388 10.27 -21.33 -9.54
CA PRO A 388 10.35 -22.49 -8.66
C PRO A 388 11.05 -22.19 -7.34
N LEU A 389 10.75 -22.99 -6.31
CA LEU A 389 11.42 -22.91 -5.02
C LEU A 389 12.95 -22.89 -5.14
N GLY A 390 13.59 -22.02 -4.37
CA GLY A 390 15.05 -21.96 -4.26
C GLY A 390 15.77 -21.43 -5.50
N THR A 391 15.04 -20.93 -6.50
CA THR A 391 15.62 -20.44 -7.77
C THR A 391 15.56 -18.93 -7.89
N THR A 392 16.42 -18.40 -8.76
CA THR A 392 16.37 -17.01 -9.24
C THR A 392 15.93 -17.02 -10.70
N LYS A 393 15.04 -16.11 -11.07
CA LYS A 393 14.53 -15.96 -12.43
C LYS A 393 14.57 -14.51 -12.86
N GLN A 394 14.96 -14.27 -14.11
CA GLN A 394 14.88 -12.95 -14.74
C GLN A 394 13.77 -12.93 -15.78
N VAL A 395 13.06 -11.82 -15.82
CA VAL A 395 12.07 -11.49 -16.84
C VAL A 395 12.51 -10.19 -17.47
N VAL A 396 12.70 -10.18 -18.79
CA VAL A 396 13.27 -9.04 -19.51
C VAL A 396 12.26 -8.55 -20.53
N TRP A 397 11.88 -7.27 -20.43
CA TRP A 397 11.04 -6.56 -21.39
C TRP A 397 11.90 -5.63 -22.23
N GLU A 398 11.90 -5.85 -23.54
CA GLU A 398 12.50 -4.95 -24.52
C GLU A 398 11.39 -4.19 -25.24
N TYR A 399 11.39 -2.87 -25.17
CA TYR A 399 10.37 -2.02 -25.76
C TYR A 399 10.93 -0.67 -26.19
N ARG A 400 10.14 0.10 -26.93
CA ARG A 400 10.48 1.46 -27.37
C ARG A 400 9.55 2.47 -26.74
N LEU A 401 10.11 3.59 -26.30
CA LEU A 401 9.33 4.75 -25.86
C LEU A 401 8.78 5.54 -27.07
N PRO A 402 7.66 6.26 -26.91
CA PRO A 402 7.11 7.09 -27.97
C PRO A 402 8.02 8.28 -28.29
N GLU A 403 7.90 8.83 -29.50
CA GLU A 403 8.80 9.86 -30.01
C GLU A 403 8.73 11.19 -29.25
N ASN A 404 7.63 11.46 -28.54
CA ASN A 404 7.45 12.65 -27.72
C ASN A 404 8.30 12.64 -26.44
N ILE A 405 8.87 11.50 -26.03
CA ILE A 405 9.79 11.46 -24.89
C ILE A 405 11.09 12.20 -25.27
N PRO A 406 11.54 13.19 -24.48
CA PRO A 406 12.78 13.91 -24.75
C PRO A 406 14.00 12.98 -24.78
N ARG A 407 15.03 13.39 -25.53
CA ARG A 407 16.33 12.68 -25.60
C ARG A 407 17.47 13.45 -24.95
N ASP A 408 17.21 14.69 -24.56
CA ASP A 408 18.18 15.62 -24.00
C ASP A 408 18.09 15.61 -22.47
N GLU A 409 18.55 16.70 -21.86
CA GLU A 409 18.58 16.93 -20.42
C GLU A 409 17.18 17.21 -19.83
N SER A 410 16.15 17.40 -20.66
CA SER A 410 14.75 17.55 -20.20
C SER A 410 14.02 16.22 -19.97
N TYR A 411 14.68 15.08 -20.24
CA TYR A 411 14.15 13.75 -19.96
C TYR A 411 13.96 13.55 -18.45
N ASP A 412 12.74 13.19 -18.08
CA ASP A 412 12.39 12.72 -16.74
C ASP A 412 11.79 11.32 -16.79
N LEU A 413 12.16 10.50 -15.80
CA LEU A 413 11.58 9.19 -15.53
C LEU A 413 10.82 9.20 -14.21
N LYS A 414 9.51 8.98 -14.26
CA LYS A 414 8.73 8.67 -13.06
C LYS A 414 8.72 7.16 -12.83
N MET A 415 9.25 6.74 -11.69
CA MET A 415 9.13 5.37 -11.20
C MET A 415 8.13 5.32 -10.05
N GLU A 416 7.01 4.64 -10.27
CA GLU A 416 6.02 4.36 -9.23
C GLU A 416 6.25 2.98 -8.60
N LYS A 417 5.74 2.81 -7.37
CA LYS A 417 5.80 1.53 -6.63
C LYS A 417 4.43 0.88 -6.53
N GLN A 418 4.44 -0.45 -6.51
CA GLN A 418 3.31 -1.25 -6.06
C GLN A 418 3.20 -1.19 -4.52
N PRO A 419 2.00 -1.02 -3.95
CA PRO A 419 1.79 -1.19 -2.51
C PRO A 419 2.08 -2.61 -2.03
N GLY A 420 2.53 -2.76 -0.77
CA GLY A 420 2.87 -4.06 -0.19
C GLY A 420 4.22 -4.66 -0.65
N VAL A 421 4.92 -4.01 -1.58
CA VAL A 421 6.32 -4.33 -1.97
C VAL A 421 7.22 -3.18 -1.53
N ASN A 422 8.10 -3.47 -0.57
CA ASN A 422 9.05 -2.50 -0.01
C ASN A 422 10.49 -2.96 -0.23
N ASP A 423 11.42 -2.03 0.00
CA ASP A 423 12.87 -2.24 -0.05
C ASP A 423 13.34 -2.87 -1.37
N MET A 424 12.68 -2.55 -2.49
CA MET A 424 13.00 -3.15 -3.78
C MET A 424 14.22 -2.44 -4.39
N PRO A 425 15.35 -3.12 -4.61
CA PRO A 425 16.51 -2.51 -5.26
C PRO A 425 16.19 -2.19 -6.72
N VAL A 426 16.54 -0.97 -7.13
CA VAL A 426 16.36 -0.47 -8.48
C VAL A 426 17.67 0.12 -8.99
N ARG A 427 18.12 -0.35 -10.15
CA ARG A 427 19.20 0.26 -10.91
C ARG A 427 18.63 0.93 -12.16
N VAL A 428 18.92 2.21 -12.34
CA VAL A 428 18.55 2.96 -13.56
C VAL A 428 19.81 3.34 -14.31
N LYS A 429 19.85 3.08 -15.62
CA LYS A 429 20.97 3.42 -16.50
C LYS A 429 20.46 4.13 -17.75
N ILE A 430 20.92 5.36 -17.96
CA ILE A 430 20.54 6.19 -19.12
C ILE A 430 21.78 6.37 -19.98
N LEU A 431 21.75 5.85 -21.21
CA LEU A 431 22.85 5.92 -22.17
C LEU A 431 22.62 7.10 -23.12
N ARG A 432 23.52 8.08 -23.10
CA ARG A 432 23.52 9.24 -23.99
C ARG A 432 24.81 9.30 -24.80
N ALA A 433 24.84 10.16 -25.83
CA ALA A 433 26.04 10.36 -26.64
C ALA A 433 27.18 11.01 -25.85
N ASN A 434 26.86 11.84 -24.85
CA ASN A 434 27.81 12.56 -23.99
C ASN A 434 28.27 11.74 -22.77
N GLY A 435 27.69 10.56 -22.51
CA GLY A 435 28.03 9.74 -21.35
C GLY A 435 26.90 8.82 -20.91
N THR A 436 27.15 8.08 -19.83
CA THR A 436 26.15 7.23 -19.17
C THR A 436 25.93 7.74 -17.76
N LYS A 437 24.66 7.91 -17.37
CA LYS A 437 24.27 8.13 -15.98
C LYS A 437 23.73 6.83 -15.39
N GLN A 438 24.09 6.54 -14.15
CA GLN A 438 23.64 5.36 -13.43
C GLN A 438 23.24 5.74 -12.00
N TYR A 439 22.15 5.16 -11.54
CA TYR A 439 21.59 5.36 -10.20
C TYR A 439 21.31 3.98 -9.59
N GLU A 440 21.64 3.82 -8.31
CA GLU A 440 21.23 2.67 -7.51
C GLU A 440 20.37 3.22 -6.37
N LEU A 441 19.13 2.75 -6.32
CA LEU A 441 18.07 3.28 -5.49
C LEU A 441 17.34 2.12 -4.82
N GLU A 442 16.62 2.44 -3.75
CA GLU A 442 15.67 1.55 -3.13
C GLU A 442 14.26 2.13 -3.34
N LEU A 443 13.39 1.39 -4.01
CA LEU A 443 12.04 1.83 -4.32
C LEU A 443 11.11 1.56 -3.14
N ASN A 444 11.19 2.47 -2.17
CA ASN A 444 10.27 2.53 -1.03
C ASN A 444 9.15 3.55 -1.21
N ARG A 445 9.31 4.52 -2.10
CA ARG A 445 8.28 5.50 -2.48
C ARG A 445 8.46 5.91 -3.94
N PRO A 446 7.40 6.40 -4.62
CA PRO A 446 7.54 6.94 -5.97
C PRO A 446 8.61 8.02 -6.06
N PHE A 447 9.31 8.09 -7.19
CA PHE A 447 10.28 9.14 -7.46
C PHE A 447 10.28 9.55 -8.92
N VAL A 448 10.73 10.78 -9.16
CA VAL A 448 11.08 11.32 -10.47
C VAL A 448 12.60 11.43 -10.54
N LEU A 449 13.19 10.73 -11.50
CA LEU A 449 14.58 10.87 -11.87
C LEU A 449 14.71 11.88 -13.01
N SER A 450 15.38 13.00 -12.73
CA SER A 450 15.67 14.09 -13.66
C SER A 450 17.18 14.21 -13.87
N GLU A 451 17.59 15.09 -14.79
CA GLU A 451 19.02 15.37 -15.03
C GLU A 451 19.76 15.84 -13.77
N ASP A 452 19.10 16.63 -12.92
CA ASP A 452 19.63 17.19 -11.67
C ASP A 452 19.66 16.20 -10.50
N GLY A 453 19.03 15.02 -10.63
CA GLY A 453 18.99 14.00 -9.59
C GLY A 453 17.61 13.39 -9.36
N VAL A 454 17.47 12.71 -8.23
CA VAL A 454 16.24 12.04 -7.81
C VAL A 454 15.44 12.98 -6.92
N ARG A 455 14.16 13.16 -7.25
CA ARG A 455 13.17 13.86 -6.44
C ARG A 455 12.10 12.86 -6.05
N TYR A 456 11.74 12.80 -4.78
CA TYR A 456 10.62 11.98 -4.35
C TYR A 456 9.32 12.78 -4.46
N GLU A 457 8.18 12.11 -4.52
CA GLU A 457 6.90 12.80 -4.34
C GLU A 457 6.86 13.32 -2.90
N GLU A 458 7.11 14.61 -2.73
CA GLU A 458 7.03 15.32 -1.45
C GLU A 458 5.64 15.96 -1.33
N ALA A 459 5.12 16.04 -0.10
CA ALA A 459 4.00 16.93 0.19
C ALA A 459 4.42 18.39 -0.12
N PRO A 460 3.61 19.16 -0.87
CA PRO A 460 3.96 20.51 -1.30
C PRO A 460 4.05 21.56 -0.18
#